data_AF-A0A7W5C5W0-F1
#
_entry.id   AF-A0A7W5C5W0-F1
#
_cell.length_a   1.000
_cell.length_b   1.000
_cell.length_c   1.000
_cell.angle_alpha   90.00
_cell.angle_beta   90.00
_cell.angle_gamma   90.00
#
_symmetry.space_group_name_H-M   'P 1'
#
loop_
_entity.id
_entity.type
_entity.pdbx_description
1 polymer ?
#
loop_
_entity_poly.entity_id
_entity_poly.type
_entity_poly.pdbx_seq_one_letter_code
_entity_poly.pdbx_strand_id
1 'polypeptide(L)' 'MIVKEEHRNLGIGGIIIDYLIDYAKQLGYQEIALGVDTDNLNAKHLYEKKGFINVLFIGEDEYGEYVKLLMKI' A
#
# COMPACT_ATOMS: atom_id res chain seq x y z
N MET A 1 1.50 2.76 -6.45
CA MET A 1 0.81 4.07 -6.47
C MET A 1 1.86 5.16 -6.46
N ILE A 2 1.77 6.17 -7.32
CA ILE A 2 2.77 7.25 -7.40
C ILE A 2 2.03 8.58 -7.27
N VAL A 3 2.40 9.38 -6.27
CA VAL A 3 1.98 10.78 -6.13
C VAL A 3 3.17 11.66 -6.48
N LYS A 4 2.97 12.60 -7.42
CA LYS A 4 3.98 13.58 -7.81
C LYS A 4 4.52 14.31 -6.58
N GLU A 5 5.81 14.59 -6.57
CA GLU A 5 6.49 15.15 -5.40
C GLU A 5 5.85 16.45 -4.92
N GLU A 6 5.49 17.34 -5.85
CA GLU A 6 4.80 18.61 -5.56
C GLU A 6 3.41 18.46 -4.91
N HIS A 7 2.85 17.24 -4.88
CA HIS A 7 1.53 16.93 -4.31
C HIS A 7 1.61 15.94 -3.13
N ARG A 8 2.81 15.59 -2.65
CA ARG A 8 2.98 14.72 -1.48
C ARG A 8 2.58 15.45 -0.19
N ASN A 9 2.36 14.68 0.89
CA ASN A 9 1.94 15.19 2.21
C ASN A 9 0.57 15.89 2.27
N LEU A 10 -0.21 15.87 1.18
CA LEU A 10 -1.59 16.39 1.11
C LEU A 10 -2.65 15.32 1.41
N GLY A 11 -2.26 14.14 1.89
CA GLY A 11 -3.19 13.03 2.17
C GLY A 11 -3.72 12.30 0.92
N ILE A 12 -3.33 12.71 -0.29
CA ILE A 12 -3.81 12.14 -1.56
C ILE A 12 -3.63 10.61 -1.62
N GLY A 13 -2.46 10.11 -1.21
CA GLY A 13 -2.23 8.66 -1.18
C GLY A 13 -3.18 7.91 -0.26
N GLY A 14 -3.56 8.52 0.87
CA GLY A 14 -4.55 7.95 1.78
C GLY A 14 -5.95 7.91 1.17
N ILE A 15 -6.37 9.01 0.53
CA ILE A 15 -7.67 9.10 -0.15
C ILE A 15 -7.79 8.04 -1.25
N ILE A 16 -6.75 7.87 -2.06
CA ILE A 16 -6.73 6.86 -3.12
C ILE A 16 -6.87 5.45 -2.53
N ILE A 17 -6.10 5.14 -1.47
CA ILE A 17 -6.17 3.81 -0.83
C ILE A 17 -7.54 3.56 -0.21
N ASP A 18 -8.13 4.54 0.48
CA ASP A 18 -9.48 4.40 1.05
C ASP A 18 -10.51 4.07 -0.03
N TYR A 19 -10.48 4.83 -1.14
CA TYR A 19 -11.37 4.58 -2.27
C TYR A 19 -11.17 3.18 -2.87
N LEU A 20 -9.93 2.74 -3.05
CA LEU A 20 -9.63 1.41 -3.60
C LEU A 20 -10.11 0.28 -2.68
N ILE A 21 -9.99 0.45 -1.37
CA ILE A 21 -10.48 -0.51 -0.38
C ILE A 21 -12.01 -0.63 -0.47
N ASP A 22 -12.70 0.51 -0.45
CA ASP A 22 -14.16 0.52 -0.54
C ASP A 22 -14.66 -0.04 -1.86
N TYR A 23 -13.99 0.29 -2.96
CA TYR A 23 -14.30 -0.24 -4.27
C TYR A 23 -14.08 -1.76 -4.35
N ALA A 24 -12.98 -2.27 -3.80
CA ALA A 24 -12.71 -3.70 -3.76
C ALA A 24 -13.78 -4.47 -2.94
N LYS A 25 -14.22 -3.90 -1.81
CA LYS A 25 -15.33 -4.45 -1.01
C LYS A 25 -16.64 -4.51 -1.79
N GLN A 26 -16.96 -3.46 -2.54
CA GLN A 26 -18.17 -3.42 -3.38
C GLN A 26 -18.15 -4.49 -4.48
N LEU A 27 -16.97 -4.83 -4.99
CA LEU A 27 -16.78 -5.90 -5.97
C LEU A 27 -16.79 -7.32 -5.35
N GLY A 28 -16.86 -7.43 -4.02
CA GLY A 28 -16.89 -8.70 -3.30
C GLY A 28 -15.52 -9.36 -3.11
N TYR A 29 -14.42 -8.63 -3.34
CA TYR A 29 -13.09 -9.12 -3.01
C TYR A 29 -12.93 -9.26 -1.50
N GLN A 30 -12.13 -10.24 -1.09
CA GLN A 30 -11.89 -10.58 0.32
C GLN A 30 -10.52 -10.10 0.80
N GLU A 31 -9.61 -9.83 -0.14
CA GLU A 31 -8.23 -9.51 0.19
C GLU A 31 -7.64 -8.53 -0.83
N ILE A 32 -6.72 -7.68 -0.37
CA ILE A 32 -5.93 -6.77 -1.19
C ILE A 32 -4.45 -6.96 -0.83
N ALA A 33 -3.60 -7.14 -1.83
CA ALA A 33 -2.15 -7.18 -1.66
C ALA A 33 -1.48 -6.03 -2.40
N LEU A 34 -0.41 -5.49 -1.82
CA LEU A 34 0.43 -4.46 -2.43
C LEU A 34 1.92 -4.72 -2.15
N GLY A 35 2.78 -4.27 -3.04
CA GLY A 35 4.24 -4.25 -2.84
C GLY A 35 4.71 -2.84 -2.49
N VAL A 36 5.68 -2.75 -1.58
CA VAL A 36 6.35 -1.49 -1.22
C VAL A 36 7.82 -1.76 -0.95
N ASP A 37 8.69 -0.90 -1.48
CA ASP A 37 10.14 -0.94 -1.21
C ASP A 37 10.39 -0.70 0.28
N THR A 38 11.36 -1.39 0.88
CA THR A 38 11.59 -1.33 2.33
C THR A 38 12.14 0.02 2.79
N ASP A 39 12.76 0.79 1.89
CA ASP A 39 13.24 2.15 2.10
C ASP A 39 12.12 3.21 2.01
N ASN A 40 10.96 2.88 1.45
CA ASN A 40 9.82 3.77 1.32
C ASN A 40 8.98 3.82 2.62
N LEU A 41 9.60 4.31 3.69
CA LEU A 41 9.01 4.39 5.03
C LEU A 41 7.69 5.17 5.06
N ASN A 42 7.54 6.20 4.21
CA ASN A 42 6.31 6.98 4.14
C ASN A 42 5.13 6.14 3.63
N ALA A 43 5.35 5.36 2.57
CA ALA A 43 4.33 4.46 2.03
C ALA A 43 4.03 3.32 3.02
N LYS A 44 5.06 2.74 3.64
CA LYS A 44 4.89 1.68 4.64
C LYS A 44 4.00 2.12 5.82
N HIS A 45 4.30 3.26 6.44
CA HIS A 45 3.47 3.78 7.54
C HIS A 45 2.04 4.11 7.10
N LEU A 46 1.86 4.60 5.87
CA LEU A 46 0.53 4.85 5.31
C LEU A 46 -0.26 3.54 5.20
N TYR A 47 0.33 2.50 4.61
CA TYR A 47 -0.35 1.22 4.39
C TYR A 47 -0.63 0.49 5.71
N GLU A 48 0.30 0.52 6.67
CA GLU A 48 0.09 -0.03 8.01
C GLU A 48 -1.11 0.64 8.70
N LYS A 49 -1.23 1.97 8.64
CA LYS A 49 -2.39 2.72 9.16
C LYS A 49 -3.70 2.36 8.47
N LYS A 50 -3.65 1.87 7.23
CA LYS A 50 -4.81 1.45 6.45
C LYS A 50 -5.18 -0.02 6.61
N GLY A 51 -4.40 -0.81 7.36
CA GLY A 51 -4.70 -2.21 7.67
C GLY A 51 -3.85 -3.24 6.92
N PHE A 52 -2.87 -2.81 6.13
CA PHE A 52 -1.91 -3.70 5.46
C PHE A 52 -0.80 -4.12 6.42
N ILE A 53 -1.11 -5.05 7.33
CA ILE A 53 -0.19 -5.50 8.39
C ILE A 53 0.40 -6.89 8.17
N ASN A 54 -0.17 -7.68 7.24
CA ASN A 54 0.29 -9.05 7.01
C ASN A 54 1.38 -9.06 5.94
N VAL A 55 2.60 -9.43 6.32
CA VAL A 55 3.69 -9.65 5.35
C VAL A 55 3.48 -10.97 4.64
N LEU A 56 3.28 -10.93 3.32
CA LEU A 56 3.19 -12.12 2.46
C LEU A 56 4.55 -12.61 2.04
N PHE A 57 5.44 -11.67 1.71
CA PHE A 57 6.71 -11.97 1.06
C PHE A 57 7.66 -10.80 1.23
N ILE A 58 8.94 -11.10 1.43
CA ILE A 58 10.03 -10.14 1.35
C ILE A 58 10.95 -10.65 0.26
N GLY A 59 11.33 -9.79 -0.66
CA GLY A 59 12.25 -10.12 -1.74
C GLY A 59 13.15 -8.97 -2.07
N GLU A 60 14.08 -9.22 -2.98
CA GLU A 60 15.03 -8.25 -3.46
C GLU A 60 15.08 -8.34 -4.99
N ASP A 61 15.07 -7.19 -5.64
CA ASP A 61 15.28 -7.06 -7.08
C ASP A 61 16.38 -6.04 -7.38
N GLU A 62 16.53 -5.67 -8.66
CA GLU A 62 17.56 -4.71 -9.09
C GLU A 62 17.41 -3.30 -8.50
N TYR A 63 16.26 -2.98 -7.91
CA TYR A 63 15.96 -1.71 -7.24
C TYR A 63 16.08 -1.78 -5.71
N GLY A 64 16.29 -2.98 -5.15
CA GLY A 64 16.50 -3.21 -3.72
C GLY A 64 15.47 -4.15 -3.11
N GLU A 65 15.39 -4.11 -1.78
CA GLU A 65 14.48 -4.97 -1.01
C GLU A 65 13.05 -4.39 -1.03
N TYR A 66 12.06 -5.25 -1.26
CA TYR A 66 10.65 -4.90 -1.19
C TYR A 66 9.87 -5.90 -0.32
N VAL A 67 8.77 -5.41 0.25
CA VAL A 67 7.83 -6.21 1.02
C VAL A 67 6.45 -6.21 0.37
N LYS A 68 5.85 -7.40 0.24
CA LYS A 68 4.44 -7.57 -0.13
C LYS A 68 3.60 -7.64 1.13
N LEU A 69 2.64 -6.73 1.25
CA LEU A 69 1.70 -6.63 2.35
C LEU A 69 0.30 -7.05 1.89
N LEU A 70 -0.42 -7.74 2.76
CA LEU A 70 -1.81 -8.18 2.57
C LEU A 70 -2.70 -7.52 3.62
N MET A 71 -3.89 -7.14 3.18
CA MET A 71 -5.02 -6.77 4.03
C MET A 71 -6.23 -7.62 3.65
N LYS A 72 -6.95 -8.13 4.66
CA LYS A 72 -8.25 -8.76 4.48
C LYS A 72 -9.34 -7.70 4.63
N ILE A 73 -10.32 -7.68 3.72
CA ILE A 73 -11.34 -6.62 3.61
C ILE A 73 -12.76 -7.14 3.76
#